data_AF-A0A7X6ASA9-F1
#
_entry.id   AF-A0A7X6ASA9-F1
#
_cell.length_a   1.000
_cell.length_b   1.000
_cell.length_c   1.000
_cell.angle_alpha   90.00
_cell.angle_beta   90.00
_cell.angle_gamma   90.00
#
_symmetry.space_group_name_H-M   'P 1'
#
loop_
_entity.id
_entity.type
_entity.pdbx_description
1 polymer ?
#
loop_
_entity_poly.entity_id
_entity_poly.type
_entity_poly.pdbx_seq_one_letter_code
_entity_poly.pdbx_strand_id
1 'polypeptide(L)' 'AVYGRSGEACPRCGAEVESFVLRGRSTHWCPGCQR' A
#
# COMPACT_ATOMS: atom_id res chain seq x y z
N ALA A 1 3.08 -3.56 -7.65
CA ALA A 1 2.75 -2.20 -8.13
C ALA A 1 2.64 -1.16 -7.01
N VAL A 2 2.37 -1.54 -5.75
CA VAL A 2 2.22 -0.59 -4.61
C VAL A 2 3.44 -0.50 -3.67
N TYR A 3 4.43 -1.38 -3.83
CA TYR A 3 5.65 -1.37 -3.01
C TYR A 3 6.46 -0.09 -3.24
N GLY A 4 6.87 0.57 -2.15
CA GLY A 4 7.60 1.83 -2.17
C GLY A 4 6.75 3.08 -2.44
N ARG A 5 5.43 2.95 -2.55
CA ARG A 5 4.49 4.05 -2.85
C ARG A 5 3.64 4.47 -1.64
N SER A 6 4.14 4.25 -0.43
CA SER A 6 3.41 4.60 0.80
C SER A 6 3.05 6.09 0.79
N GLY A 7 1.77 6.40 1.03
CA GLY A 7 1.26 7.77 0.99
C GLY A 7 0.98 8.32 -0.41
N GLU A 8 1.21 7.53 -1.47
CA GLU A 8 0.81 7.90 -2.84
C GLU A 8 -0.52 7.25 -3.23
N ALA A 9 -1.19 7.85 -4.22
CA ALA A 9 -2.42 7.29 -4.79
C ALA A 9 -2.13 5.98 -5.54
N CYS A 10 -2.94 4.96 -5.29
CA CYS A 10 -2.86 3.68 -5.96
C CYS A 10 -3.15 3.83 -7.46
N PRO A 11 -2.28 3.33 -8.37
CA PRO A 11 -2.46 3.47 -9.81
C PRO A 11 -3.65 2.69 -10.38
N ARG A 12 -4.32 1.84 -9.58
CA ARG A 12 -5.47 1.04 -10.01
C ARG A 12 -6.81 1.60 -9.54
N CYS A 13 -6.90 2.10 -8.31
CA CYS A 13 -8.17 2.55 -7.73
C CYS A 13 -8.14 3.98 -7.17
N GLY A 14 -6.97 4.63 -7.12
CA GLY A 14 -6.82 5.98 -6.57
C GLY A 14 -6.77 6.09 -5.05
N ALA A 15 -7.08 5.01 -4.30
CA ALA A 15 -6.94 5.01 -2.84
C ALA A 15 -5.48 5.18 -2.41
N GLU A 16 -5.25 5.83 -1.26
CA GLU A 16 -3.90 5.99 -0.71
C GLU A 16 -3.30 4.62 -0.36
N VAL A 17 -2.06 4.38 -0.79
CA VAL A 17 -1.32 3.17 -0.45
C VAL A 17 -0.80 3.29 0.97
N GLU A 18 -1.17 2.33 1.80
CA GLU A 18 -0.72 2.25 3.18
C GLU A 18 0.52 1.36 3.30
N SER A 19 1.37 1.64 4.29
CA SER A 19 2.36 0.69 4.75
C SER A 19 2.34 0.50 6.25
N PHE A 20 2.68 -0.71 6.64
CA PHE A 20 2.81 -1.10 8.03
C PHE A 20 3.95 -2.09 8.19
N VAL A 21 4.48 -2.21 9.40
CA VAL A 21 5.52 -3.18 9.71
C VAL A 21 4.87 -4.47 10.17
N LEU A 22 5.03 -5.54 9.39
CA LEU A 22 4.58 -6.89 9.75
C LEU A 22 5.80 -7.75 10.08
N ARG A 23 5.91 -8.16 11.35
CA ARG A 23 7.03 -9.02 11.84
C ARG A 23 8.41 -8.49 11.44
N GLY A 24 8.62 -7.17 11.53
CA GLY A 24 9.90 -6.52 11.23
C GLY A 24 10.17 -6.29 9.74
N ARG A 25 9.21 -6.52 8.84
CA ARG A 25 9.31 -6.18 7.42
C ARG A 25 8.28 -5.12 7.06
N SER A 26 8.70 -4.11 6.30
CA SER A 26 7.79 -3.11 5.74
C SER A 26 6.90 -3.75 4.68
N THR A 27 5.60 -3.80 4.95
CA THR A 27 4.59 -4.29 4.01
C THR A 27 3.83 -3.09 3.46
N HIS A 28 3.70 -3.04 2.13
CA HIS A 28 2.95 -2.02 1.42
C HIS A 28 1.71 -2.68 0.84
N TRP A 29 0.55 -2.08 1.09
CA TRP A 29 -0.71 -2.64 0.64
C TRP A 29 -1.70 -1.51 0.29
N CYS A 30 -2.68 -1.84 -0.55
CA CYS A 30 -3.72 -0.88 -0.95
C CYS A 30 -5.09 -1.33 -0.42
N PRO A 31 -5.73 -0.57 0.49
CA PRO A 31 -7.01 -0.96 1.09
C PRO A 31 -8.17 -1.04 0.08
N GLY A 32 -8.10 -0.27 -1.02
CA GLY A 32 -9.12 -0.30 -2.07
C GLY A 32 -9.02 -1.48 -3.06
N CYS A 33 -7.85 -2.11 -3.18
CA CYS A 33 -7.62 -3.19 -4.17
C CYS A 33 -7.38 -4.54 -3.50
N GLN A 34 -6.76 -4.55 -2.33
CA GLN A 34 -6.47 -5.75 -1.56
C GLN A 34 -7.46 -5.79 -0.41
N ARG A 35 -8.34 -6.79 -0.43
CA ARG A 35 -9.31 -7.10 0.62
C ARG A 35 -9.04 -8.51 1.13
#